data_AF-A0A6P0X0H4-F1
#
_entry.id   AF-A0A6P0X0H4-F1
#
_cell.length_a   1.000
_cell.length_b   1.000
_cell.length_c   1.000
_cell.angle_alpha   90.00
_cell.angle_beta   90.00
_cell.angle_gamma   90.00
#
_symmetry.space_group_name_H-M   'P 1'
#
loop_
_entity.id
_entity.type
_entity.pdbx_description
1 polymer ?
#
loop_
_entity_poly.entity_id
_entity_poly.type
_entity_poly.pdbx_seq_one_letter_code
_entity_poly.pdbx_strand_id
1 'polypeptide(L)'
;TPPAKGDPIFTLAEDEVEMGVGIHGEPGRARQKLASANEIVDQMLEAILTDSKPISETETTAPIFNTGDEVALMINGLGGTPISELYLLYGYAHEQLEAKGIKVWRSYVGEYCTSLEMAGMSITLCKVNDELKELLLAPAEIPIRVF
;
A
#
# COMPACT_ATOMS: atom_id res chain seq x y z
N THR A 1 -17.01 9.07 5.77
CA THR A 1 -18.46 9.30 5.92
C THR A 1 -18.93 10.08 4.72
N PRO A 2 -19.69 9.45 3.80
CA PRO A 2 -20.22 10.15 2.65
C PRO A 2 -21.11 11.31 3.10
N PRO A 3 -20.89 12.56 2.61
CA PRO A 3 -21.66 13.73 3.03
C PRO A 3 -23.18 13.55 2.84
N ALA A 4 -23.59 12.80 1.82
CA ALA A 4 -25.00 12.54 1.53
C ALA A 4 -25.66 11.53 2.49
N LYS A 5 -24.88 10.66 3.14
CA LYS A 5 -25.39 9.61 4.03
C LYS A 5 -25.52 10.10 5.46
N GLY A 6 -24.67 11.05 5.90
CA GLY A 6 -24.65 11.57 7.27
C GLY A 6 -24.09 10.59 8.31
N ASP A 7 -24.16 9.29 8.05
CA ASP A 7 -23.67 8.21 8.91
C ASP A 7 -22.46 7.46 8.30
N PRO A 8 -21.56 6.88 9.12
CA PRO A 8 -20.45 6.05 8.65
C PRO A 8 -20.88 4.90 7.73
N ILE A 9 -19.99 4.49 6.81
CA ILE A 9 -20.23 3.33 5.94
C ILE A 9 -20.13 2.04 6.77
N PHE A 10 -19.17 2.00 7.70
CA PHE A 10 -18.99 0.95 8.69
C PHE A 10 -18.40 1.58 9.96
N THR A 11 -18.46 0.83 11.06
CA THR A 11 -17.86 1.20 12.36
C THR A 11 -16.95 0.09 12.85
N LEU A 12 -15.92 0.48 13.58
CA LEU A 12 -14.96 -0.38 14.28
C LEU A 12 -14.98 0.00 15.77
N ALA A 13 -14.65 -0.94 16.65
CA ALA A 13 -14.30 -0.58 18.02
C ALA A 13 -12.99 0.23 18.06
N GLU A 14 -12.74 0.96 19.14
CA GLU A 14 -11.52 1.80 19.28
C GLU A 14 -10.21 1.02 19.16
N ASP A 15 -10.25 -0.28 19.45
CA ASP A 15 -9.10 -1.18 19.39
C ASP A 15 -9.18 -2.15 18.20
N GLU A 16 -9.93 -1.81 17.15
CA GLU A 16 -10.08 -2.62 15.94
C GLU A 16 -9.54 -1.94 14.67
N VAL A 17 -9.10 -2.77 13.72
CA VAL A 17 -8.70 -2.37 12.38
C VAL A 17 -9.32 -3.30 11.34
N GLU A 18 -9.70 -2.77 10.18
CA GLU A 18 -10.17 -3.51 9.01
C GLU A 18 -9.00 -3.70 8.03
N MET A 19 -8.46 -4.91 7.94
CA MET A 19 -7.34 -5.23 7.05
C MET A 19 -7.85 -5.49 5.63
N GLY A 20 -7.29 -4.75 4.65
CA GLY A 20 -7.66 -4.91 3.24
C GLY A 20 -9.00 -4.27 2.86
N VAL A 21 -9.41 -3.23 3.60
CA VAL A 21 -10.62 -2.44 3.32
C VAL A 21 -10.58 -1.83 1.91
N GLY A 22 -11.75 -1.76 1.26
CA GLY A 22 -11.90 -1.07 -0.02
C GLY A 22 -12.00 0.45 0.12
N ILE A 23 -11.70 1.19 -0.96
CA ILE A 23 -11.70 2.66 -0.95
C ILE A 23 -13.11 3.27 -0.86
N HIS A 24 -14.18 2.49 -0.97
CA HIS A 24 -15.55 2.94 -0.69
C HIS A 24 -16.08 2.36 0.62
N GLY A 25 -15.19 1.85 1.48
CA GLY A 25 -15.55 1.23 2.75
C GLY A 25 -16.13 -0.17 2.62
N GLU A 26 -15.84 -0.87 1.51
CA GLU A 26 -16.15 -2.28 1.35
C GLU A 26 -15.40 -3.12 2.41
N PRO A 27 -16.02 -4.18 2.97
CA PRO A 27 -15.35 -5.06 3.93
C PRO A 27 -14.04 -5.62 3.39
N GLY A 28 -13.04 -5.68 4.26
CA GLY A 28 -11.73 -6.20 3.93
C GLY A 28 -11.62 -7.71 4.11
N ARG A 29 -10.38 -8.18 4.22
CA ARG A 29 -10.02 -9.59 4.45
C ARG A 29 -10.36 -10.02 5.88
N ALA A 30 -10.19 -9.13 6.85
CA ALA A 30 -10.43 -9.40 8.26
C ALA A 30 -10.60 -8.12 9.08
N ARG A 31 -11.44 -8.21 10.11
CA ARG A 31 -11.39 -7.32 11.27
C ARG A 31 -10.56 -7.97 12.35
N GLN A 32 -9.66 -7.20 12.94
CA GLN A 32 -8.80 -7.68 14.01
C GLN A 32 -8.50 -6.57 15.01
N LYS A 33 -7.87 -6.95 16.13
CA LYS A 33 -7.37 -5.97 17.09
C LYS A 33 -6.28 -5.11 16.46
N LEU A 34 -6.28 -3.83 16.78
CA LEU A 34 -5.25 -2.89 16.37
C LEU A 34 -3.91 -3.35 16.94
N ALA A 35 -3.00 -3.67 16.03
CA ALA A 35 -1.63 -4.09 16.35
C ALA A 35 -0.67 -2.89 16.21
N SER A 36 0.61 -3.11 16.48
CA SER A 36 1.62 -2.08 16.20
C SER A 36 1.70 -1.77 14.70
N ALA A 37 2.16 -0.57 14.37
CA ALA A 37 2.38 -0.15 12.98
C ALA A 37 3.27 -1.15 12.20
N ASN A 38 4.31 -1.68 12.85
CA ASN A 38 5.21 -2.67 12.25
C ASN A 38 4.47 -3.98 11.92
N GLU A 39 3.69 -4.51 12.86
CA GLU A 39 2.91 -5.73 12.63
C GLU A 39 1.86 -5.57 11.53
N ILE A 40 1.26 -4.38 11.40
CA ILE A 40 0.33 -4.07 10.30
C ILE A 40 1.07 -4.08 8.96
N VAL A 41 2.22 -3.41 8.87
CA VAL A 41 3.04 -3.38 7.65
C VAL A 41 3.54 -4.78 7.28
N ASP A 42 3.98 -5.59 8.25
CA ASP A 42 4.40 -6.96 8.03
C ASP A 42 3.28 -7.80 7.42
N GLN A 43 2.06 -7.72 7.97
CA GLN A 43 0.90 -8.43 7.43
C GLN A 43 0.56 -7.98 6.01
N MET A 44 0.63 -6.68 5.73
CA MET A 44 0.37 -6.14 4.40
C MET A 44 1.43 -6.56 3.39
N LEU A 45 2.72 -6.48 3.73
CA LEU A 45 3.81 -6.92 2.88
C LEU A 45 3.78 -8.42 2.67
N GLU A 46 3.51 -9.23 3.68
CA GLU A 46 3.37 -10.68 3.54
C GLU A 46 2.25 -11.01 2.54
N ALA A 47 1.09 -10.37 2.68
CA ALA A 47 -0.03 -10.55 1.77
C ALA A 47 0.29 -10.16 0.31
N ILE A 48 1.16 -9.16 0.10
CA ILE A 48 1.59 -8.73 -1.24
C ILE A 48 2.69 -9.64 -1.81
N LEU A 49 3.68 -10.00 -0.99
CA LEU A 49 4.88 -10.72 -1.44
C LEU A 49 4.62 -12.21 -1.64
N THR A 50 3.65 -12.77 -0.93
CA THR A 50 3.18 -14.16 -1.15
C THR A 50 2.16 -14.26 -2.27
N ASP A 51 1.69 -13.15 -2.82
CA ASP A 51 0.83 -13.18 -4.01
C ASP A 51 1.62 -13.76 -5.19
N SER A 52 0.96 -14.64 -5.94
CA SER A 52 1.58 -15.41 -7.00
C SER A 52 0.69 -15.39 -8.22
N LYS A 53 1.31 -15.30 -9.39
CA LYS A 53 0.60 -15.37 -10.66
C LYS A 53 0.82 -16.74 -11.31
N PRO A 54 -0.21 -17.31 -11.96
CA PRO A 54 -0.02 -18.45 -12.84
C PRO A 54 0.95 -18.05 -13.95
N ILE A 55 1.99 -18.86 -14.18
CA ILE A 55 3.00 -18.59 -15.22
C ILE A 55 2.47 -19.04 -16.60
N SER A 56 1.46 -19.92 -16.62
CA SER A 56 0.73 -20.37 -17.82
C SER A 56 -0.64 -20.97 -17.46
N GLU A 57 -1.47 -21.27 -18.46
CA GLU A 57 -2.73 -22.00 -18.29
C GLU A 57 -2.53 -23.45 -17.79
N THR A 58 -1.32 -24.02 -17.91
CA THR A 58 -1.07 -25.44 -17.63
C THR A 58 -0.12 -25.74 -16.48
N GLU A 59 0.76 -24.84 -16.01
CA GLU A 59 1.60 -25.11 -14.81
C GLU A 59 2.16 -23.88 -14.07
N THR A 60 2.53 -24.19 -12.81
CA THR A 60 3.34 -23.54 -11.77
C THR A 60 3.07 -22.06 -11.44
N THR A 61 2.97 -21.75 -10.16
CA THR A 61 2.91 -20.39 -9.63
C THR A 61 4.32 -19.90 -9.33
N ALA A 62 4.67 -18.69 -9.77
CA ALA A 62 5.90 -18.02 -9.36
C ALA A 62 5.56 -16.83 -8.46
N PRO A 63 6.43 -16.50 -7.48
CA PRO A 63 6.31 -15.26 -6.75
C PRO A 63 6.37 -14.07 -7.71
N ILE A 64 5.48 -13.10 -7.51
CA ILE A 64 5.51 -11.85 -8.30
C ILE A 64 6.82 -11.09 -8.05
N PHE A 65 7.33 -11.15 -6.81
CA PHE A 65 8.52 -10.45 -6.34
C PHE A 65 9.59 -11.44 -5.88
N ASN A 66 10.82 -11.21 -6.30
CA ASN A 66 11.98 -12.06 -6.05
C ASN A 66 13.16 -11.22 -5.53
N THR A 67 14.09 -11.87 -4.83
CA THR A 67 15.36 -11.24 -4.44
C THR A 67 16.10 -10.72 -5.68
N GLY A 68 16.59 -9.49 -5.60
CA GLY A 68 17.23 -8.75 -6.70
C GLY A 68 16.27 -7.87 -7.50
N ASP A 69 14.95 -7.99 -7.29
CA ASP A 69 13.98 -7.11 -7.95
C ASP A 69 14.09 -5.67 -7.45
N GLU A 70 13.83 -4.72 -8.34
CA GLU A 70 13.64 -3.32 -8.01
C GLU A 70 12.15 -2.95 -8.07
N VAL A 71 11.70 -2.16 -7.10
CA VAL A 71 10.31 -1.72 -7.01
C VAL A 71 10.19 -0.20 -6.82
N ALA A 72 9.10 0.35 -7.34
CA ALA A 72 8.54 1.59 -6.81
C ALA A 72 7.60 1.24 -5.64
N LEU A 73 7.88 1.81 -4.46
CA LEU A 73 7.08 1.65 -3.24
C LEU A 73 6.21 2.89 -3.02
N MET A 74 4.90 2.68 -2.92
CA MET A 74 3.96 3.74 -2.52
C MET A 74 3.33 3.42 -1.17
N ILE A 75 3.42 4.39 -0.26
CA ILE A 75 2.66 4.46 0.99
C ILE A 75 1.62 5.56 0.81
N ASN A 76 0.37 5.16 0.63
CA ASN A 76 -0.75 6.06 0.37
C ASN A 76 -1.64 6.21 1.60
N GLY A 77 -1.89 7.45 2.04
CA GLY A 77 -2.90 7.73 3.05
C GLY A 77 -4.31 7.67 2.48
N LEU A 78 -5.27 7.15 3.25
CA LEU A 78 -6.69 7.11 2.88
C LEU A 78 -7.45 8.38 3.27
N GLY A 79 -6.74 9.39 3.81
CA GLY A 79 -7.21 10.77 4.04
C GLY A 79 -7.18 11.21 5.50
N GLY A 80 -7.34 10.29 6.45
CA GLY A 80 -7.34 10.59 7.89
C GLY A 80 -6.00 10.37 8.60
N THR A 81 -4.99 9.83 7.92
CA THR A 81 -3.70 9.46 8.53
C THR A 81 -2.66 10.57 8.37
N PRO A 82 -2.06 11.07 9.47
CA PRO A 82 -1.01 12.10 9.41
C PRO A 82 0.19 11.70 8.54
N ILE A 83 0.74 12.67 7.81
CA ILE A 83 1.91 12.45 6.95
C ILE A 83 3.13 11.88 7.73
N SER A 84 3.30 12.25 8.99
CA SER A 84 4.36 11.71 9.85
C SER A 84 4.22 10.21 10.10
N GLU A 85 2.98 9.72 10.23
CA GLU A 85 2.71 8.29 10.39
C GLU A 85 2.95 7.55 9.07
N LEU A 86 2.59 8.14 7.93
CA LEU A 86 2.90 7.57 6.61
C LEU A 86 4.41 7.39 6.41
N TYR A 87 5.24 8.35 6.86
CA TYR A 87 6.70 8.22 6.79
C TYR A 87 7.27 7.17 7.76
N LEU A 88 6.65 6.98 8.94
CA LEU A 88 7.01 5.90 9.86
C LEU A 88 6.77 4.53 9.19
N LEU A 89 5.59 4.37 8.56
CA LEU A 89 5.22 3.15 7.86
C LEU A 89 6.13 2.90 6.64
N TYR A 90 6.48 3.96 5.89
CA TYR A 90 7.46 3.87 4.80
C TYR A 90 8.82 3.38 5.29
N GLY A 91 9.34 3.97 6.39
CA GLY A 91 10.66 3.61 6.92
C GLY A 91 10.73 2.11 7.22
N TYR A 92 9.73 1.59 7.93
CA TYR A 92 9.67 0.17 8.25
C TYR A 92 9.45 -0.71 7.00
N ALA A 93 8.54 -0.33 6.09
CA ALA A 93 8.32 -1.10 4.85
C ALA A 93 9.58 -1.16 3.98
N HIS A 94 10.35 -0.08 3.91
CA HIS A 94 11.63 -0.02 3.21
C HIS A 94 12.64 -1.01 3.81
N GLU A 95 12.82 -0.99 5.14
CA GLU A 95 13.70 -1.91 5.85
C GLU A 95 13.34 -3.39 5.58
N GLN A 96 12.04 -3.72 5.62
CA GLN A 96 11.56 -5.08 5.39
C GLN A 96 11.77 -5.55 3.94
N LEU A 97 11.64 -4.67 2.95
CA LEU A 97 11.92 -4.99 1.54
C LEU A 97 13.42 -5.20 1.30
N GLU A 98 14.27 -4.30 1.82
CA GLU A 98 15.74 -4.42 1.71
C GLU A 98 16.23 -5.71 2.39
N ALA A 99 15.69 -6.07 3.55
CA ALA A 99 16.00 -7.32 4.24
C ALA A 99 15.64 -8.59 3.43
N LYS A 100 14.65 -8.50 2.53
CA LYS A 100 14.27 -9.56 1.58
C LYS A 100 15.04 -9.47 0.25
N GLY A 101 15.95 -8.50 0.13
CA GLY A 101 16.74 -8.22 -1.06
C GLY A 101 15.93 -7.65 -2.21
N ILE A 102 14.80 -6.98 -1.92
CA ILE A 102 14.00 -6.24 -2.90
C ILE A 102 14.36 -4.77 -2.74
N LYS A 103 14.93 -4.16 -3.77
CA LYS A 103 15.44 -2.79 -3.71
C LYS A 103 14.35 -1.77 -3.99
N VAL A 104 14.18 -0.80 -3.10
CA VAL A 104 13.27 0.32 -3.34
C VAL A 104 13.96 1.35 -4.24
N TRP A 105 13.63 1.35 -5.52
CA TRP A 105 14.20 2.26 -6.52
C TRP A 105 13.60 3.67 -6.44
N ARG A 106 12.29 3.79 -6.17
CA ARG A 106 11.61 5.07 -5.98
C ARG A 106 10.51 4.94 -4.93
N SER A 107 10.31 5.98 -4.15
CA SER A 107 9.28 6.05 -3.12
C SER A 107 8.22 7.11 -3.44
N TYR A 108 6.99 6.81 -3.06
CA TYR A 108 5.85 7.72 -3.11
C TYR A 108 5.17 7.70 -1.74
N VAL A 109 5.18 8.82 -1.01
CA VAL A 109 4.60 8.89 0.35
C VAL A 109 3.68 10.09 0.42
N GLY A 110 2.43 9.86 0.81
CA GLY A 110 1.41 10.90 0.92
C GLY A 110 0.03 10.43 0.49
N GLU A 111 -0.82 11.36 0.08
CA GLU A 111 -2.16 11.06 -0.41
C GLU A 111 -2.15 11.07 -1.94
N TYR A 112 -2.54 9.93 -2.54
CA TYR A 112 -2.62 9.68 -3.97
C TYR A 112 -4.02 9.18 -4.36
N CYS A 113 -4.63 8.35 -3.52
CA CYS A 113 -5.97 7.80 -3.67
C CYS A 113 -6.63 7.67 -2.29
N THR A 114 -7.44 8.66 -1.91
CA THR A 114 -8.08 8.76 -0.59
C THR A 114 -9.48 8.15 -0.56
N SER A 115 -9.98 7.86 0.65
CA SER A 115 -11.37 7.52 0.94
C SER A 115 -11.96 8.53 1.94
N LEU A 116 -12.20 9.75 1.45
CA LEU A 116 -12.67 10.88 2.27
C LEU A 116 -11.78 11.07 3.51
N GLU A 117 -12.34 10.98 4.72
CA GLU A 117 -11.64 11.15 5.99
C GLU A 117 -11.17 9.83 6.63
N MET A 118 -11.13 8.73 5.88
CA MET A 118 -10.75 7.42 6.41
C MET A 118 -9.33 7.44 7.00
N ALA A 119 -9.23 7.16 8.30
CA ALA A 119 -7.95 6.90 8.96
C ALA A 119 -7.46 5.50 8.56
N GLY A 120 -6.43 5.46 7.72
CA GLY A 120 -5.89 4.24 7.15
C GLY A 120 -4.88 4.52 6.05
N MET A 121 -4.27 3.46 5.55
CA MET A 121 -3.23 3.53 4.52
C MET A 121 -3.28 2.32 3.59
N SER A 122 -2.64 2.46 2.44
CA SER A 122 -2.36 1.34 1.53
C SER A 122 -0.88 1.28 1.15
N ILE A 123 -0.39 0.07 0.92
CA ILE A 123 0.94 -0.20 0.36
C ILE A 123 0.75 -0.68 -1.08
N THR A 124 1.49 -0.08 -2.01
CA THR A 124 1.59 -0.57 -3.39
C THR A 124 3.04 -0.81 -3.76
N LEU A 125 3.32 -1.99 -4.32
CA LEU A 125 4.59 -2.32 -4.93
C LEU A 125 4.41 -2.46 -6.43
N CYS A 126 5.21 -1.73 -7.20
CA CYS A 126 5.31 -1.88 -8.65
C CYS A 126 6.71 -2.35 -9.00
N LYS A 127 6.86 -3.59 -9.47
CA LYS A 127 8.13 -4.10 -10.00
C LYS A 127 8.49 -3.29 -11.24
N VAL A 128 9.70 -2.75 -11.28
CA VAL A 128 10.16 -1.88 -12.37
C VAL A 128 11.23 -2.55 -13.21
N ASN A 129 11.15 -2.34 -14.53
CA ASN A 129 12.22 -2.57 -15.49
C ASN A 129 12.72 -1.21 -15.99
N ASP A 130 13.69 -1.20 -16.91
CA ASP A 130 14.30 0.05 -17.38
C ASP A 130 13.29 0.98 -18.06
N GLU A 131 12.36 0.43 -18.85
CA GLU A 131 11.26 1.20 -19.48
C GLU A 131 10.36 1.88 -18.43
N LEU A 132 9.90 1.13 -17.42
CA LEU A 132 9.07 1.68 -16.35
C LEU A 132 9.81 2.73 -15.51
N LYS A 133 11.12 2.56 -15.31
CA LYS A 133 11.94 3.55 -14.62
C LYS A 133 11.99 4.86 -15.41
N GLU A 134 12.21 4.78 -16.72
CA GLU A 134 12.19 5.94 -17.62
C GLU A 134 10.82 6.62 -17.62
N LEU A 135 9.73 5.86 -17.76
CA LEU A 135 8.37 6.39 -17.79
C LEU A 135 7.96 7.03 -16.47
N LEU A 136 8.35 6.45 -15.32
CA LEU A 136 8.05 7.02 -14.01
C LEU A 136 8.86 8.29 -13.75
N LEU A 137 10.06 8.44 -14.33
CA LEU A 137 10.89 9.66 -14.24
C LEU A 137 10.50 10.74 -15.24
N ALA A 138 9.65 10.43 -16.23
CA ALA A 138 9.20 11.42 -17.20
C ALA A 138 8.45 12.55 -16.47
N PRO A 139 8.78 13.84 -16.75
CA PRO A 139 8.13 14.95 -16.08
C PRO A 139 6.61 14.92 -16.27
N ALA A 140 5.87 15.06 -15.18
CA ALA A 140 4.42 15.21 -15.22
C ALA A 140 3.96 16.28 -14.24
N GLU A 141 3.16 17.22 -14.73
CA GLU A 141 2.56 18.28 -13.92
C GLU A 141 1.05 18.10 -13.90
N ILE A 142 0.49 17.98 -12.70
CA ILE A 142 -0.95 17.90 -12.45
C ILE A 142 -1.33 18.92 -11.36
N PRO A 143 -2.63 19.26 -11.20
CA PRO A 143 -3.04 20.33 -10.27
C PRO A 143 -2.57 20.16 -8.82
N ILE A 144 -2.30 18.93 -8.39
CA ILE A 144 -1.95 18.60 -7.01
C ILE A 144 -0.47 18.24 -6.82
N ARG A 145 0.31 18.07 -7.89
CA ARG A 145 1.70 17.58 -7.79
C ARG A 145 2.49 17.77 -9.09
N VAL A 146 3.80 17.97 -8.93
CA VAL A 146 4.79 17.82 -9.99
C VAL A 146 5.61 16.56 -9.70
N PHE A 147 5.77 15.70 -10.71
CA PHE A 147 6.44 14.40 -10.62
C PHE A 147 7.75 14.34 -11.38
#